data_AF-A0A6P6QAK9-F1
#
_entry.id   AF-A0A6P6QAK9-F1
#
_cell.length_a   1.000
_cell.length_b   1.000
_cell.length_c   1.000
_cell.angle_alpha   90.00
_cell.angle_beta   90.00
_cell.angle_gamma   90.00
#
_symmetry.space_group_name_H-M   'P 1'
#
loop_
_entity.id
_entity.type
_entity.pdbx_description
1 polymer ?
#
loop_
_entity_poly.entity_id
_entity_poly.type
_entity_poly.pdbx_seq_one_letter_code
_entity_poly.pdbx_strand_id
1 'polypeptide(L)'
;MSLKAPLLFRTTLAVSCIALSAFFSSLHPSIMSVYLHSSTSSVPRTVTSKSIITKTRGSSMASPQKAYSVYGGSLGGTTRISSYRVGGGYGGGYGFGGGHGGGYGAGFLVGGDSDLVRLNEKATMQNLNDRLASYLEKVRSLEAANATLERQIREYYEKKGPIAQRDYSHYWNTINDLKDKIKNATINNASILLQFDNSKLAVDDFRIKYEHELVMRQTVEADIANLRRLLDQTTLTKADLEMQIENLQDELAFMKKNHQEDLAALRSQLTGTVNVEVDAAPQQDLNRVLDEIRAHYENIIQKHRREQEDWFKDKTTVLHKEVSISTETIQTTKTQITDLRRTLQSLEIELQSQLSMKGALENSLADTEARYSAMLAGYQNQIDTLEAELSHMRASIEQQGRDYALLLDIKSRLEQEIATYRSLLENQDIKTQIPGGTVTISQGGTTTTTIHKTQHTF
;
A
#
# COMPACT_ATOMS: atom_id res chain seq x y z
N MET A 1 -12.90 64.89 4.37
CA MET A 1 -12.81 63.43 4.19
C MET A 1 -11.52 62.92 4.82
N SER A 2 -11.55 62.50 6.08
CA SER A 2 -10.53 61.62 6.70
C SER A 2 -11.01 61.30 8.13
N LEU A 3 -10.63 60.15 8.69
CA LEU A 3 -10.99 59.59 10.03
C LEU A 3 -12.09 58.50 10.12
N LYS A 4 -12.24 57.62 9.13
CA LYS A 4 -13.08 56.40 9.30
C LYS A 4 -12.41 55.05 9.02
N ALA A 5 -11.12 55.03 8.69
CA ALA A 5 -10.41 53.79 8.34
C ALA A 5 -9.88 52.92 9.52
N PRO A 6 -9.50 53.43 10.71
CA PRO A 6 -8.81 52.59 11.70
C PRO A 6 -9.74 51.75 12.61
N LEU A 7 -11.05 52.01 12.62
CA LEU A 7 -12.01 51.28 13.48
C LEU A 7 -12.48 49.95 12.87
N LEU A 8 -12.55 49.85 11.55
CA LEU A 8 -12.99 48.62 10.87
C LEU A 8 -11.91 47.52 10.88
N PHE A 9 -10.63 47.87 10.99
CA PHE A 9 -9.54 46.88 11.04
C PHE A 9 -9.37 46.27 12.44
N ARG A 10 -9.70 47.04 13.50
CA ARG A 10 -9.65 46.53 14.88
C ARG A 10 -10.81 45.60 15.21
N THR A 11 -12.00 45.85 14.67
CA THR A 11 -13.16 44.98 14.91
C THR A 11 -13.05 43.66 14.17
N THR A 12 -12.48 43.63 12.96
CA THR A 12 -12.26 42.37 12.21
C THR A 12 -11.17 41.51 12.83
N LEU A 13 -10.08 42.10 13.34
CA LEU A 13 -9.05 41.36 14.08
C LEU A 13 -9.57 40.77 15.40
N ALA A 14 -10.39 41.52 16.14
CA ALA A 14 -10.98 41.03 17.39
C ALA A 14 -11.94 39.85 17.16
N VAL A 15 -12.78 39.93 16.12
CA VAL A 15 -13.71 38.84 15.77
C VAL A 15 -12.97 37.60 15.25
N SER A 16 -11.86 37.79 14.51
CA SER A 16 -11.00 36.68 14.06
C SER A 16 -10.30 35.97 15.22
N CYS A 17 -9.78 36.72 16.20
CA CYS A 17 -9.14 36.12 17.39
C CYS A 17 -10.14 35.37 18.29
N ILE A 18 -11.38 35.85 18.40
CA ILE A 18 -12.43 35.14 19.17
C ILE A 18 -12.87 33.87 18.43
N ALA A 19 -12.94 33.89 17.10
CA ALA A 19 -13.25 32.69 16.31
C ALA A 19 -12.12 31.65 16.36
N LEU A 20 -10.85 32.07 16.32
CA LEU A 20 -9.68 31.19 16.42
C LEU A 20 -9.51 30.56 17.82
N SER A 21 -9.83 31.31 18.88
CA SER A 21 -9.80 30.77 20.26
C SER A 21 -10.95 29.80 20.55
N ALA A 22 -12.12 30.01 19.95
CA ALA A 22 -13.24 29.06 20.01
C ALA A 22 -12.94 27.77 19.23
N PHE A 23 -12.21 27.86 18.11
CA PHE A 23 -11.82 26.69 17.31
C PHE A 23 -10.74 25.84 18.02
N PHE A 24 -9.78 26.48 18.69
CA PHE A 24 -8.75 25.77 19.48
C PHE A 24 -9.29 25.12 20.75
N SER A 25 -10.36 25.66 21.34
CA SER A 25 -10.98 25.11 22.55
C SER A 25 -11.85 23.87 22.28
N SER A 26 -12.13 23.55 21.01
CA SER A 26 -12.92 22.38 20.59
C SER A 26 -12.07 21.15 20.23
N LEU A 27 -10.74 21.26 20.24
CA LEU A 27 -9.87 20.10 20.02
C LEU A 27 -9.57 19.42 21.36
N HIS A 28 -10.12 18.22 21.50
CA HIS A 28 -9.93 17.30 22.62
C HIS A 28 -8.44 17.06 22.94
N PRO A 29 -8.04 17.01 24.23
CA PRO A 29 -6.64 17.01 24.65
C PRO A 29 -6.04 15.61 24.52
N SER A 30 -5.53 15.25 23.33
CA SER A 30 -4.79 14.00 23.15
C SER A 30 -3.59 14.08 22.20
N ILE A 31 -3.18 15.29 21.78
CA ILE A 31 -2.04 15.49 20.85
C ILE A 31 -0.92 16.38 21.47
N MET A 32 -0.95 16.63 22.78
CA MET A 32 0.03 17.48 23.49
C MET A 32 1.04 16.68 24.34
N SER A 33 1.56 15.60 23.80
CA SER A 33 2.78 15.00 24.34
C SER A 33 3.55 14.40 23.18
N VAL A 34 4.50 15.15 22.61
CA VAL A 34 5.94 14.84 22.53
C VAL A 34 6.64 16.09 21.95
N TYR A 35 7.88 16.35 22.43
CA TYR A 35 8.90 17.27 21.89
C TYR A 35 8.93 18.72 22.42
N LEU A 36 9.42 18.85 23.66
CA LEU A 36 10.50 19.80 23.95
C LEU A 36 11.84 19.09 23.72
N HIS A 37 12.76 19.70 22.98
CA HIS A 37 14.12 20.09 23.42
C HIS A 37 14.91 20.64 22.22
N SER A 38 15.09 21.97 22.22
CA SER A 38 16.06 22.67 21.39
C SER A 38 17.48 22.37 21.85
N SER A 39 18.41 22.20 20.91
CA SER A 39 19.83 22.45 21.15
C SER A 39 20.46 22.98 19.87
N THR A 40 20.82 24.25 19.94
CA THR A 40 21.56 25.04 18.98
C THR A 40 23.03 24.60 18.94
N SER A 41 23.58 24.30 17.77
CA SER A 41 25.03 24.41 17.58
C SER A 41 25.37 24.83 16.14
N SER A 42 25.81 26.07 16.03
CA SER A 42 26.43 26.70 14.88
C SER A 42 27.84 26.14 14.62
N VAL A 43 28.15 25.71 13.39
CA VAL A 43 29.54 25.52 12.94
C VAL A 43 29.70 26.00 11.49
N PRO A 44 30.81 26.69 11.12
CA PRO A 44 30.94 27.34 9.82
C PRO A 44 31.38 26.40 8.70
N ARG A 45 30.98 26.74 7.47
CA ARG A 45 31.45 26.12 6.23
C ARG A 45 32.88 26.58 5.91
N THR A 46 33.77 25.64 5.65
CA THR A 46 35.06 25.89 4.97
C THR A 46 35.16 25.05 3.70
N VAL A 47 35.25 25.74 2.57
CA VAL A 47 35.56 25.21 1.25
C VAL A 47 37.06 24.94 1.19
N THR A 48 37.48 23.68 0.98
CA THR A 48 38.82 23.39 0.46
C THR A 48 38.77 22.20 -0.51
N SER A 49 39.24 22.47 -1.72
CA SER A 49 39.42 21.53 -2.81
C SER A 49 40.61 20.62 -2.53
N LYS A 50 40.45 19.30 -2.72
CA LYS A 50 41.56 18.41 -3.10
C LYS A 50 41.08 17.34 -4.09
N SER A 51 41.78 17.33 -5.22
CA SER A 51 41.72 16.37 -6.30
C SER A 51 42.28 15.01 -5.87
N ILE A 52 41.57 13.93 -6.20
CA ILE A 52 42.18 12.60 -6.32
C ILE A 52 41.77 12.03 -7.68
N ILE A 53 42.79 11.89 -8.52
CA ILE A 53 42.78 11.25 -9.83
C ILE A 53 42.75 9.75 -9.62
N THR A 54 41.79 9.05 -10.21
CA THR A 54 41.92 7.61 -10.47
C THR A 54 41.39 7.30 -11.89
N LYS A 55 42.31 7.02 -12.83
CA LYS A 55 42.07 6.21 -14.04
C LYS A 55 42.18 4.74 -13.60
N THR A 56 41.50 3.71 -14.10
CA THR A 56 41.24 3.23 -15.48
C THR A 56 40.42 1.92 -15.31
N ARG A 57 39.34 1.61 -16.03
CA ARG A 57 39.19 0.73 -17.23
C ARG A 57 37.68 0.34 -17.18
N GLY A 58 36.85 0.47 -18.20
CA GLY A 58 36.95 -0.13 -19.53
C GLY A 58 36.12 -1.43 -19.56
N SER A 59 34.84 -1.36 -19.92
CA SER A 59 34.06 -2.45 -20.55
C SER A 59 32.76 -1.90 -21.12
N SER A 60 32.46 -2.35 -22.33
CA SER A 60 31.51 -1.85 -23.31
C SER A 60 30.26 -2.75 -23.43
N MET A 61 29.19 -2.16 -23.96
CA MET A 61 28.00 -2.76 -24.60
C MET A 61 26.90 -3.34 -23.68
N ALA A 62 25.70 -2.75 -23.77
CA ALA A 62 24.55 -3.38 -24.44
C ALA A 62 23.36 -2.41 -24.47
N SER A 63 22.88 -2.07 -25.67
CA SER A 63 21.62 -1.39 -25.91
C SER A 63 20.43 -2.34 -25.66
N PRO A 64 19.29 -1.89 -25.14
CA PRO A 64 18.03 -2.58 -25.36
C PRO A 64 17.25 -1.96 -26.51
N GLN A 65 16.50 -2.84 -27.16
CA GLN A 65 15.80 -2.63 -28.41
C GLN A 65 14.51 -1.82 -28.25
N LYS A 66 14.18 -1.21 -29.39
CA LYS A 66 12.91 -0.59 -29.80
C LYS A 66 11.71 -1.48 -29.46
N ALA A 67 10.68 -0.93 -28.83
CA ALA A 67 9.33 -1.51 -28.79
C ALA A 67 8.34 -0.53 -29.43
N TYR A 68 7.49 -1.07 -30.31
CA TYR A 68 6.44 -0.36 -31.03
C TYR A 68 5.17 -0.17 -30.16
N SER A 69 4.48 0.93 -30.46
CA SER A 69 3.12 1.39 -30.11
C SER A 69 2.07 0.38 -29.62
N VAL A 70 1.15 0.83 -28.76
CA VAL A 70 -0.30 0.94 -29.07
C VAL A 70 -0.94 2.08 -28.27
N TYR A 71 -1.62 2.97 -28.98
CA TYR A 71 -2.57 3.97 -28.48
C TYR A 71 -3.93 3.29 -28.27
N GLY A 72 -4.58 3.48 -27.12
CA GLY A 72 -5.91 2.92 -26.84
C GLY A 72 -6.61 3.67 -25.72
N GLY A 73 -7.59 4.50 -26.09
CA GLY A 73 -8.28 5.45 -25.24
C GLY A 73 -9.05 4.84 -24.07
N SER A 74 -9.05 5.61 -22.98
CA SER A 74 -10.00 5.49 -21.88
C SER A 74 -11.36 6.00 -22.33
N LEU A 75 -12.34 5.10 -22.47
CA LEU A 75 -13.76 5.45 -22.42
C LEU A 75 -14.56 4.23 -21.94
N GLY A 76 -15.52 4.48 -21.05
CA GLY A 76 -16.20 3.48 -20.23
C GLY A 76 -16.96 2.39 -20.99
N GLY A 77 -17.04 1.22 -20.35
CA GLY A 77 -17.80 0.07 -20.83
C GLY A 77 -17.89 -1.04 -19.80
N THR A 78 -19.07 -1.11 -19.17
CA THR A 78 -19.57 -2.11 -18.21
C THR A 78 -19.15 -3.57 -18.47
N THR A 79 -18.46 -4.21 -17.53
CA THR A 79 -18.26 -5.67 -17.51
C THR A 79 -19.45 -6.35 -16.83
N ARG A 80 -20.23 -7.15 -17.56
CA ARG A 80 -21.26 -8.04 -16.97
C ARG A 80 -20.68 -9.42 -16.74
N ILE A 81 -20.76 -9.88 -15.50
CA ILE A 81 -20.41 -11.24 -15.06
C ILE A 81 -21.67 -12.11 -15.16
N SER A 82 -21.57 -13.21 -15.90
CA SER A 82 -22.59 -14.27 -15.94
C SER A 82 -22.14 -15.43 -15.07
N SER A 83 -22.87 -15.67 -13.98
CA SER A 83 -22.67 -16.79 -13.06
C SER A 83 -23.25 -18.09 -13.63
N TYR A 84 -22.42 -19.12 -13.77
CA TYR A 84 -22.84 -20.51 -13.94
C TYR A 84 -23.29 -21.07 -12.58
N ARG A 85 -24.47 -21.71 -12.53
CA ARG A 85 -24.93 -22.45 -11.35
C ARG A 85 -24.59 -23.93 -11.54
N VAL A 86 -23.73 -24.42 -10.64
CA VAL A 86 -23.53 -25.83 -10.34
C VAL A 86 -24.74 -26.31 -9.54
N GLY A 87 -25.48 -27.28 -10.09
CA GLY A 87 -26.56 -27.98 -9.39
C GLY A 87 -26.13 -29.40 -9.06
N GLY A 88 -25.79 -29.63 -7.80
CA GLY A 88 -25.48 -30.95 -7.26
C GLY A 88 -26.73 -31.78 -6.94
N GLY A 89 -26.55 -33.09 -7.14
CA GLY A 89 -27.11 -34.24 -6.42
C GLY A 89 -28.52 -34.19 -5.83
N TYR A 90 -29.36 -35.15 -6.24
CA TYR A 90 -30.19 -35.92 -5.31
C TYR A 90 -30.36 -37.35 -5.85
N GLY A 91 -29.92 -38.31 -5.04
CA GLY A 91 -30.21 -39.73 -5.19
C GLY A 91 -31.51 -40.13 -4.49
N GLY A 92 -31.96 -41.36 -4.75
CA GLY A 92 -33.17 -42.00 -4.22
C GLY A 92 -34.03 -42.48 -5.40
N GLY A 93 -34.08 -43.75 -5.80
CA GLY A 93 -33.97 -44.99 -5.03
C GLY A 93 -35.38 -45.47 -4.70
N TYR A 94 -35.98 -46.32 -5.55
CA TYR A 94 -37.03 -47.29 -5.19
C TYR A 94 -37.10 -48.37 -6.27
N GLY A 95 -36.52 -49.53 -5.99
CA GLY A 95 -36.82 -50.77 -6.69
C GLY A 95 -37.99 -51.46 -6.00
N PHE A 96 -38.97 -51.93 -6.77
CA PHE A 96 -39.96 -52.90 -6.33
C PHE A 96 -39.91 -54.09 -7.29
N GLY A 97 -39.25 -55.14 -6.83
CA GLY A 97 -39.39 -56.49 -7.36
C GLY A 97 -40.48 -57.22 -6.60
N GLY A 98 -41.30 -57.98 -7.32
CA GLY A 98 -42.33 -58.82 -6.75
C GLY A 98 -42.83 -59.82 -7.79
N GLY A 99 -42.22 -61.00 -7.81
CA GLY A 99 -42.66 -62.14 -8.62
C GLY A 99 -43.70 -62.98 -7.90
N HIS A 100 -44.63 -63.57 -8.65
CA HIS A 100 -45.52 -64.72 -8.35
C HIS A 100 -45.82 -65.31 -9.76
N GLY A 101 -45.78 -66.61 -10.10
CA GLY A 101 -45.91 -67.84 -9.34
C GLY A 101 -47.12 -68.64 -9.87
N GLY A 102 -46.88 -69.84 -10.47
CA GLY A 102 -47.90 -70.86 -10.81
C GLY A 102 -48.25 -70.94 -12.31
N GLY A 103 -48.16 -72.06 -13.04
CA GLY A 103 -47.96 -73.46 -12.70
C GLY A 103 -49.25 -74.27 -12.87
N TYR A 104 -49.42 -74.99 -13.98
CA TYR A 104 -50.28 -76.19 -14.10
C TYR A 104 -49.72 -77.13 -15.17
N GLY A 105 -49.60 -78.40 -14.83
CA GLY A 105 -49.19 -79.49 -15.71
C GLY A 105 -50.05 -80.74 -15.50
N ALA A 106 -49.75 -81.77 -16.30
CA ALA A 106 -50.20 -83.17 -16.26
C ALA A 106 -51.68 -83.42 -16.65
N GLY A 107 -52.06 -84.48 -17.37
CA GLY A 107 -51.41 -85.70 -17.87
C GLY A 107 -52.46 -86.83 -17.98
N PHE A 108 -52.15 -87.90 -18.74
CA PHE A 108 -52.82 -89.23 -18.83
C PHE A 108 -54.12 -89.38 -19.66
N LEU A 109 -54.45 -90.47 -20.37
CA LEU A 109 -53.80 -91.64 -21.03
C LEU A 109 -54.95 -92.46 -21.72
N VAL A 110 -54.61 -93.24 -22.76
CA VAL A 110 -55.33 -94.41 -23.38
C VAL A 110 -56.38 -94.19 -24.49
N GLY A 111 -56.05 -94.68 -25.69
CA GLY A 111 -56.93 -95.57 -26.48
C GLY A 111 -57.43 -95.05 -27.84
N GLY A 112 -57.09 -95.76 -28.92
CA GLY A 112 -57.82 -95.70 -30.19
C GLY A 112 -57.12 -94.92 -31.30
N ASP A 113 -56.32 -95.64 -32.06
CA ASP A 113 -55.72 -95.20 -33.32
C ASP A 113 -56.83 -94.76 -34.31
N SER A 114 -56.58 -93.68 -35.07
CA SER A 114 -57.44 -93.08 -36.12
C SER A 114 -58.34 -91.85 -35.79
N ASP A 115 -58.06 -91.04 -34.77
CA ASP A 115 -58.71 -89.71 -34.58
C ASP A 115 -57.73 -88.55 -34.22
N LEU A 116 -56.42 -88.82 -34.28
CA LEU A 116 -55.35 -87.94 -33.81
C LEU A 116 -55.10 -86.71 -34.70
N VAL A 117 -55.53 -86.73 -35.96
CA VAL A 117 -55.27 -85.65 -36.93
C VAL A 117 -56.35 -84.56 -36.90
N ARG A 118 -57.62 -84.90 -36.60
CA ARG A 118 -58.74 -83.93 -36.56
C ARG A 118 -58.87 -83.20 -35.22
N LEU A 119 -58.50 -83.85 -34.11
CA LEU A 119 -58.41 -83.20 -32.79
C LEU A 119 -57.27 -82.18 -32.74
N ASN A 120 -56.16 -82.44 -33.43
CA ASN A 120 -55.04 -81.51 -33.51
C ASN A 120 -55.42 -80.22 -34.25
N GLU A 121 -56.16 -80.30 -35.36
CA GLU A 121 -56.60 -79.12 -36.12
C GLU A 121 -57.67 -78.28 -35.39
N LYS A 122 -58.55 -78.93 -34.63
CA LYS A 122 -59.54 -78.21 -33.79
C LYS A 122 -58.88 -77.57 -32.56
N ALA A 123 -57.91 -78.25 -31.95
CA ALA A 123 -57.13 -77.71 -30.83
C ALA A 123 -56.22 -76.55 -31.27
N THR A 124 -55.63 -76.60 -32.47
CA THR A 124 -54.86 -75.48 -33.02
C THR A 124 -55.76 -74.29 -33.38
N MET A 125 -56.96 -74.52 -33.93
CA MET A 125 -57.96 -73.46 -34.16
C MET A 125 -58.50 -72.84 -32.87
N GLN A 126 -58.69 -73.64 -31.81
CA GLN A 126 -59.04 -73.11 -30.49
C GLN A 126 -57.89 -72.30 -29.89
N ASN A 127 -56.65 -72.76 -29.98
CA ASN A 127 -55.49 -72.01 -29.49
C ASN A 127 -55.33 -70.66 -30.21
N LEU A 128 -55.57 -70.63 -31.53
CA LEU A 128 -55.57 -69.39 -32.32
C LEU A 128 -56.72 -68.46 -31.92
N ASN A 129 -57.93 -68.99 -31.70
CA ASN A 129 -59.07 -68.20 -31.23
C ASN A 129 -58.87 -67.67 -29.81
N ASP A 130 -58.31 -68.47 -28.90
CA ASP A 130 -57.99 -68.04 -27.53
C ASP A 130 -56.90 -66.97 -27.54
N ARG A 131 -55.91 -67.11 -28.44
CA ARG A 131 -54.88 -66.10 -28.66
C ARG A 131 -55.48 -64.82 -29.25
N LEU A 132 -56.40 -64.91 -30.21
CA LEU A 132 -57.11 -63.75 -30.77
C LEU A 132 -58.00 -63.07 -29.72
N ALA A 133 -58.70 -63.84 -28.89
CA ALA A 133 -59.46 -63.32 -27.75
C ALA A 133 -58.53 -62.61 -26.75
N SER A 134 -57.36 -63.16 -26.45
CA SER A 134 -56.35 -62.51 -25.60
C SER A 134 -55.79 -61.23 -26.22
N TYR A 135 -55.61 -61.18 -27.55
CA TYR A 135 -55.21 -59.97 -28.26
C TYR A 135 -56.32 -58.91 -28.25
N LEU A 136 -57.59 -59.29 -28.46
CA LEU A 136 -58.71 -58.36 -28.38
C LEU A 136 -58.88 -57.81 -26.97
N GLU A 137 -58.72 -58.64 -25.94
CA GLU A 137 -58.75 -58.20 -24.55
C GLU A 137 -57.57 -57.26 -24.24
N LYS A 138 -56.39 -57.55 -24.79
CA LYS A 138 -55.22 -56.69 -24.65
C LYS A 138 -55.43 -55.34 -25.34
N VAL A 139 -55.99 -55.32 -26.54
CA VAL A 139 -56.33 -54.08 -27.26
C VAL A 139 -57.32 -53.25 -26.46
N ARG A 140 -58.40 -53.85 -25.94
CA ARG A 140 -59.36 -53.16 -25.06
C ARG A 140 -58.70 -52.59 -23.80
N SER A 141 -57.80 -53.34 -23.17
CA SER A 141 -57.07 -52.86 -22.00
C SER A 141 -56.15 -51.67 -22.33
N LEU A 142 -55.53 -51.66 -23.51
CA LEU A 142 -54.66 -50.59 -23.97
C LEU A 142 -55.45 -49.36 -24.40
N GLU A 143 -56.61 -49.53 -25.03
CA GLU A 143 -57.55 -48.44 -25.34
C GLU A 143 -58.08 -47.78 -24.08
N ALA A 144 -58.45 -48.58 -23.07
CA ALA A 144 -58.86 -48.07 -21.76
C ALA A 144 -57.73 -47.31 -21.06
N ALA A 145 -56.50 -47.85 -21.10
CA ALA A 145 -55.33 -47.18 -20.55
C ALA A 145 -55.02 -45.86 -21.28
N ASN A 146 -55.07 -45.84 -22.62
CA ASN A 146 -54.88 -44.62 -23.40
C ASN A 146 -55.95 -43.57 -23.08
N ALA A 147 -57.22 -43.96 -22.99
CA ALA A 147 -58.30 -43.04 -22.60
C ALA A 147 -58.08 -42.45 -21.19
N THR A 148 -57.52 -43.24 -20.25
CA THR A 148 -57.17 -42.72 -18.92
C THR A 148 -55.98 -41.75 -18.96
N LEU A 149 -54.94 -42.04 -19.74
CA LEU A 149 -53.77 -41.18 -19.90
C LEU A 149 -54.13 -39.87 -20.59
N GLU A 150 -54.96 -39.89 -21.64
CA GLU A 150 -55.43 -38.68 -22.31
C GLU A 150 -56.24 -37.77 -21.39
N ARG A 151 -57.04 -38.35 -20.49
CA ARG A 151 -57.77 -37.60 -19.46
C ARG A 151 -56.81 -36.99 -18.44
N GLN A 152 -55.80 -37.73 -17.99
CA GLN A 152 -54.77 -37.20 -17.08
C GLN A 152 -53.95 -36.08 -17.72
N ILE A 153 -53.61 -36.19 -19.00
CA ILE A 153 -52.90 -35.16 -19.75
C ILE A 153 -53.77 -33.89 -19.84
N ARG A 154 -55.05 -34.02 -20.19
CA ARG A 154 -55.98 -32.88 -20.21
C ARG A 154 -56.11 -32.22 -18.84
N GLU A 155 -56.32 -33.00 -17.79
CA GLU A 155 -56.43 -32.49 -16.42
C GLU A 155 -55.12 -31.82 -15.95
N TYR A 156 -53.96 -32.33 -16.36
CA TYR A 156 -52.66 -31.72 -16.09
C TYR A 156 -52.50 -30.36 -16.77
N TYR A 157 -52.91 -30.23 -18.04
CA TYR A 157 -52.86 -28.96 -18.77
C TYR A 157 -53.90 -27.95 -18.26
N GLU A 158 -55.09 -28.39 -17.84
CA GLU A 158 -56.10 -27.52 -17.22
C GLU A 158 -55.65 -27.01 -15.84
N LYS A 159 -55.08 -27.89 -15.00
CA LYS A 159 -54.54 -27.49 -13.68
C LYS A 159 -53.30 -26.62 -13.78
N LYS A 160 -52.45 -26.85 -14.78
CA LYS A 160 -51.35 -25.96 -15.16
C LYS A 160 -51.81 -24.89 -16.15
N GLY A 161 -52.98 -24.28 -15.91
CA GLY A 161 -53.51 -23.15 -16.66
C GLY A 161 -52.39 -22.16 -17.06
N PRO A 162 -52.56 -21.45 -18.19
CA PRO A 162 -51.47 -20.77 -18.91
C PRO A 162 -50.61 -20.03 -17.90
N ILE A 163 -49.32 -20.38 -17.84
CA ILE A 163 -48.31 -19.89 -16.89
C ILE A 163 -48.52 -18.39 -16.73
N ALA A 164 -49.36 -18.03 -15.75
CA ALA A 164 -49.67 -16.65 -15.47
C ALA A 164 -48.33 -16.09 -15.01
N GLN A 165 -47.90 -15.03 -15.69
CA GLN A 165 -46.65 -14.34 -15.39
C GLN A 165 -46.51 -14.27 -13.88
N ARG A 166 -45.50 -14.96 -13.35
CA ARG A 166 -45.23 -14.94 -11.91
C ARG A 166 -45.00 -13.48 -11.56
N ASP A 167 -45.91 -12.87 -10.80
CA ASP A 167 -45.88 -11.42 -10.57
C ASP A 167 -44.62 -11.03 -9.77
N TYR A 168 -43.59 -10.57 -10.47
CA TYR A 168 -42.35 -10.07 -9.86
C TYR A 168 -42.48 -8.64 -9.34
N SER A 169 -43.69 -8.07 -9.36
CA SER A 169 -43.99 -6.68 -9.00
C SER A 169 -43.40 -6.26 -7.65
N HIS A 170 -43.51 -7.14 -6.64
CA HIS A 170 -42.98 -6.90 -5.29
C HIS A 170 -41.45 -6.68 -5.25
N TYR A 171 -40.69 -7.33 -6.13
CA TYR A 171 -39.23 -7.21 -6.14
C TYR A 171 -38.78 -5.86 -6.70
N TRP A 172 -39.56 -5.22 -7.58
CA TRP A 172 -39.20 -3.93 -8.16
C TRP A 172 -39.04 -2.83 -7.11
N ASN A 173 -39.89 -2.80 -6.08
CA ASN A 173 -39.78 -1.82 -5.00
C ASN A 173 -38.48 -2.02 -4.21
N THR A 174 -38.13 -3.27 -3.87
CA THR A 174 -36.87 -3.58 -3.18
C THR A 174 -35.65 -3.27 -4.03
N ILE A 175 -35.70 -3.55 -5.34
CA ILE A 175 -34.62 -3.26 -6.28
C ILE A 175 -34.43 -1.75 -6.44
N ASN A 176 -35.50 -0.98 -6.51
CA ASN A 176 -35.42 0.48 -6.61
C ASN A 176 -34.88 1.11 -5.31
N ASP A 177 -35.35 0.67 -4.14
CA ASP A 177 -34.80 1.10 -2.85
C ASP A 177 -33.30 0.78 -2.73
N LEU A 178 -32.87 -0.42 -3.13
CA LEU A 178 -31.44 -0.77 -3.14
C LEU A 178 -30.64 0.09 -4.13
N LYS A 179 -31.19 0.38 -5.32
CA LYS A 179 -30.54 1.27 -6.29
C LYS A 179 -30.38 2.68 -5.73
N ASP A 180 -31.38 3.20 -5.05
CA ASP A 180 -31.32 4.56 -4.48
C ASP A 180 -30.39 4.62 -3.27
N LYS A 181 -30.34 3.58 -2.44
CA LYS A 181 -29.31 3.42 -1.40
C LYS A 181 -27.90 3.41 -1.98
N ILE A 182 -27.67 2.69 -3.09
CA ILE A 182 -26.36 2.67 -3.77
C ILE A 182 -26.02 4.08 -4.27
N LYS A 183 -26.93 4.76 -4.98
CA LYS A 183 -26.69 6.13 -5.46
C LYS A 183 -26.37 7.09 -4.33
N ASN A 184 -27.15 7.07 -3.25
CA ASN A 184 -26.93 7.90 -2.09
C ASN A 184 -25.58 7.61 -1.42
N ALA A 185 -25.21 6.32 -1.30
CA ALA A 185 -23.90 5.93 -0.80
C ALA A 185 -22.76 6.41 -1.71
N THR A 186 -22.92 6.36 -3.03
CA THR A 186 -21.94 6.89 -3.99
C THR A 186 -21.77 8.40 -3.86
N ILE A 187 -22.86 9.16 -3.75
CA ILE A 187 -22.83 10.61 -3.56
C ILE A 187 -22.19 10.97 -2.21
N ASN A 188 -22.56 10.26 -1.14
CA ASN A 188 -21.97 10.47 0.18
C ASN A 188 -20.47 10.15 0.19
N ASN A 189 -20.05 9.08 -0.48
CA ASN A 189 -18.62 8.74 -0.61
C ASN A 189 -17.87 9.86 -1.35
N ALA A 190 -18.39 10.33 -2.48
CA ALA A 190 -17.80 11.47 -3.19
C ALA A 190 -17.74 12.74 -2.32
N SER A 191 -18.78 13.02 -1.54
CA SER A 191 -18.80 14.16 -0.60
C SER A 191 -17.74 14.04 0.48
N ILE A 192 -17.58 12.84 1.08
CA ILE A 192 -16.54 12.57 2.09
C ILE A 192 -15.14 12.74 1.49
N LEU A 193 -14.91 12.23 0.28
CA LEU A 193 -13.62 12.40 -0.40
C LEU A 193 -13.28 13.88 -0.62
N LEU A 194 -14.24 14.69 -1.06
CA LEU A 194 -14.04 16.14 -1.20
C LEU A 194 -13.75 16.83 0.13
N GLN A 195 -14.45 16.45 1.21
CA GLN A 195 -14.16 16.99 2.55
C GLN A 195 -12.78 16.57 3.06
N PHE A 196 -12.35 15.35 2.77
CA PHE A 196 -11.02 14.86 3.09
C PHE A 196 -9.95 15.67 2.34
N ASP A 197 -10.12 15.85 1.02
CA ASP A 197 -9.19 16.63 0.21
C ASP A 197 -9.15 18.11 0.66
N ASN A 198 -10.30 18.70 0.98
CA ASN A 198 -10.37 20.06 1.52
C ASN A 198 -9.64 20.18 2.88
N SER A 199 -9.85 19.22 3.77
CA SER A 199 -9.19 19.19 5.08
C SER A 199 -7.67 19.03 4.93
N LYS A 200 -7.23 18.18 3.99
CA LYS A 200 -5.82 17.98 3.68
C LYS A 200 -5.17 19.25 3.13
N LEU A 201 -5.82 19.93 2.17
CA LEU A 201 -5.35 21.21 1.65
C LEU A 201 -5.27 22.28 2.75
N ALA A 202 -6.24 22.32 3.68
CA ALA A 202 -6.18 23.24 4.80
C ALA A 202 -5.02 22.94 5.76
N VAL A 203 -4.75 21.66 6.04
CA VAL A 203 -3.59 21.23 6.84
C VAL A 203 -2.28 21.66 6.17
N ASP A 204 -2.15 21.44 4.86
CA ASP A 204 -0.94 21.83 4.12
C ASP A 204 -0.76 23.35 4.08
N ASP A 205 -1.83 24.12 3.91
CA ASP A 205 -1.80 25.60 3.99
C ASP A 205 -1.37 26.10 5.38
N PHE A 206 -1.93 25.53 6.46
CA PHE A 206 -1.50 25.88 7.82
C PHE A 206 -0.06 25.46 8.12
N ARG A 207 0.39 24.32 7.59
CA ARG A 207 1.77 23.88 7.71
C ARG A 207 2.73 24.89 7.06
N ILE A 208 2.46 25.31 5.83
CA ILE A 208 3.30 26.29 5.12
C ILE A 208 3.32 27.63 5.86
N LYS A 209 2.16 28.09 6.35
CA LYS A 209 2.06 29.32 7.15
C LYS A 209 2.86 29.21 8.45
N TYR A 210 2.79 28.08 9.14
CA TYR A 210 3.58 27.82 10.35
C TYR A 210 5.08 27.81 10.06
N GLU A 211 5.52 27.13 8.99
CA GLU A 211 6.93 27.10 8.58
C GLU A 211 7.44 28.52 8.24
N HIS A 212 6.63 29.33 7.56
CA HIS A 212 6.95 30.73 7.27
C HIS A 212 7.08 31.58 8.53
N GLU A 213 6.10 31.50 9.43
CA GLU A 213 6.09 32.24 10.70
C GLU A 213 7.28 31.82 11.59
N LEU A 214 7.62 30.53 11.61
CA LEU A 214 8.78 30.02 12.34
C LEU A 214 10.08 30.63 11.83
N VAL A 215 10.27 30.69 10.50
CA VAL A 215 11.45 31.32 9.90
C VAL A 215 11.50 32.83 10.20
N MET A 216 10.35 33.52 10.12
CA MET A 216 10.27 34.93 10.48
C MET A 216 10.64 35.15 11.96
N ARG A 217 10.09 34.34 12.86
CA ARG A 217 10.42 34.39 14.29
C ARG A 217 11.91 34.16 14.53
N GLN A 218 12.52 33.15 13.92
CA GLN A 218 13.95 32.87 14.06
C GLN A 218 14.81 34.05 13.59
N THR A 219 14.40 34.73 12.51
CA THR A 219 15.09 35.92 12.02
C THR A 219 15.01 37.06 13.02
N VAL A 220 13.82 37.33 13.58
CA VAL A 220 13.63 38.36 14.61
C VAL A 220 14.38 38.02 15.90
N GLU A 221 14.41 36.75 16.31
CA GLU A 221 15.19 36.30 17.47
C GLU A 221 16.70 36.52 17.26
N ALA A 222 17.21 36.24 16.06
CA ALA A 222 18.60 36.53 15.70
C ALA A 222 18.90 38.03 15.74
N ASP A 223 17.99 38.88 15.24
CA ASP A 223 18.13 40.33 15.29
C ASP A 223 18.11 40.85 16.75
N ILE A 224 17.23 40.33 17.60
CA ILE A 224 17.20 40.68 19.03
C ILE A 224 18.51 40.27 19.72
N ALA A 225 19.05 39.10 19.43
CA ALA A 225 20.33 38.65 19.97
C ALA A 225 21.49 39.56 19.52
N ASN A 226 21.49 39.96 18.25
CA ASN A 226 22.47 40.91 17.70
C ASN A 226 22.36 42.29 18.35
N LEU A 227 21.14 42.80 18.53
CA LEU A 227 20.90 44.08 19.20
C LEU A 227 21.33 44.07 20.67
N ARG A 228 21.10 42.96 21.39
CA ARG A 228 21.61 42.78 22.77
C ARG A 228 23.13 42.81 22.80
N ARG A 229 23.80 42.08 21.90
CA ARG A 229 25.26 42.11 21.79
C ARG A 229 25.79 43.51 21.46
N LEU A 230 25.09 44.26 20.60
CA LEU A 230 25.47 45.64 20.27
C LEU A 230 25.29 46.57 21.48
N LEU A 231 24.22 46.39 22.26
CA LEU A 231 24.02 47.10 23.52
C LEU A 231 25.15 46.80 24.52
N ASP A 232 25.52 45.54 24.70
CA ASP A 232 26.63 45.16 25.59
C ASP A 232 27.95 45.79 25.12
N GLN A 233 28.23 45.72 23.81
CA GLN A 233 29.43 46.32 23.22
C GLN A 233 29.48 47.84 23.44
N THR A 234 28.36 48.53 23.19
CA THR A 234 28.27 49.99 23.39
C THR A 234 28.39 50.36 24.86
N THR A 235 27.82 49.56 25.76
CA THR A 235 27.95 49.74 27.21
C THR A 235 29.41 49.59 27.66
N LEU A 236 30.13 48.58 27.15
CA LEU A 236 31.56 48.41 27.42
C LEU A 236 32.38 49.59 26.91
N THR A 237 32.14 50.06 25.67
CA THR A 237 32.85 51.23 25.14
C THR A 237 32.54 52.50 25.93
N LYS A 238 31.31 52.64 26.44
CA LYS A 238 30.94 53.76 27.31
C LYS A 238 31.72 53.71 28.62
N ALA A 239 31.78 52.56 29.29
CA ALA A 239 32.53 52.40 30.53
C ALA A 239 34.04 52.64 30.34
N ASP A 240 34.62 52.20 29.21
CA ASP A 240 36.02 52.48 28.87
C ASP A 240 36.29 53.99 28.71
N LEU A 241 35.40 54.71 28.00
CA LEU A 241 35.50 56.16 27.86
C LEU A 241 35.27 56.89 29.20
N GLU A 242 34.34 56.43 30.04
CA GLU A 242 34.13 56.98 31.38
C GLU A 242 35.39 56.83 32.26
N MET A 243 36.04 55.67 32.22
CA MET A 243 37.32 55.43 32.91
C MET A 243 38.44 56.33 32.36
N GLN A 244 38.53 56.53 31.04
CA GLN A 244 39.50 57.47 30.45
C GLN A 244 39.25 58.91 30.90
N ILE A 245 37.98 59.33 31.01
CA ILE A 245 37.62 60.65 31.51
C ILE A 245 38.04 60.80 32.98
N GLU A 246 37.75 59.81 33.83
CA GLU A 246 38.14 59.81 35.24
C GLU A 246 39.67 59.87 35.40
N ASN A 247 40.41 59.06 34.67
CA ASN A 247 41.88 59.09 34.66
C ASN A 247 42.44 60.46 34.28
N LEU A 248 41.88 61.11 33.25
CA LEU A 248 42.30 62.46 32.84
C LEU A 248 41.92 63.53 33.88
N GLN A 249 40.80 63.35 34.60
CA GLN A 249 40.42 64.23 35.69
C GLN A 249 41.37 64.11 36.89
N ASP A 250 41.78 62.88 37.23
CA ASP A 250 42.76 62.60 38.28
C ASP A 250 44.14 63.16 37.92
N GLU A 251 44.59 62.99 36.68
CA GLU A 251 45.86 63.57 36.20
C GLU A 251 45.83 65.11 36.30
N LEU A 252 44.70 65.73 35.91
CA LEU A 252 44.52 67.17 36.03
C LEU A 252 44.53 67.63 37.50
N ALA A 253 43.88 66.89 38.39
CA ALA A 253 43.87 67.17 39.83
C ALA A 253 45.27 67.03 40.44
N PHE A 254 46.01 65.98 40.06
CA PHE A 254 47.38 65.73 40.46
C PHE A 254 48.30 66.88 40.03
N MET A 255 48.24 67.29 38.76
CA MET A 255 49.05 68.40 38.25
C MET A 255 48.73 69.73 38.94
N LYS A 256 47.46 70.00 39.25
CA LYS A 256 47.06 71.19 40.03
C LYS A 256 47.60 71.17 41.45
N LYS A 257 47.51 70.01 42.12
CA LYS A 257 48.03 69.84 43.49
C LYS A 257 49.55 70.00 43.51
N ASN A 258 50.26 69.36 42.59
CA ASN A 258 51.71 69.48 42.48
C ASN A 258 52.13 70.94 42.26
N HIS A 259 51.45 71.65 41.36
CA HIS A 259 51.72 73.08 41.14
C HIS A 259 51.47 73.93 42.41
N GLN A 260 50.43 73.62 43.18
CA GLN A 260 50.14 74.31 44.43
C GLN A 260 51.19 74.03 45.50
N GLU A 261 51.68 72.80 45.59
CA GLU A 261 52.78 72.39 46.48
C GLU A 261 54.09 73.07 46.09
N ASP A 262 54.44 73.11 44.80
CA ASP A 262 55.62 73.81 44.28
C ASP A 262 55.59 75.31 44.62
N LEU A 263 54.42 75.95 44.44
CA LEU A 263 54.23 77.36 44.83
C LEU A 263 54.35 77.57 46.34
N ALA A 264 53.85 76.64 47.16
CA ALA A 264 54.00 76.70 48.61
C ALA A 264 55.46 76.50 49.04
N ALA A 265 56.18 75.56 48.42
CA ALA A 265 57.59 75.29 48.67
C ALA A 265 58.46 76.50 48.31
N LEU A 266 58.24 77.11 47.14
CA LEU A 266 58.92 78.34 46.71
C LEU A 266 58.64 79.52 47.67
N ARG A 267 57.40 79.65 48.16
CA ARG A 267 57.07 80.65 49.19
C ARG A 267 57.79 80.38 50.52
N SER A 268 57.91 79.12 50.93
CA SER A 268 58.60 78.74 52.17
C SER A 268 60.12 78.96 52.08
N GLN A 269 60.74 78.68 50.92
CA GLN A 269 62.15 78.97 50.67
C GLN A 269 62.43 80.49 50.75
N LEU A 270 61.44 81.32 50.42
CA LEU A 270 61.55 82.77 50.55
C LEU A 270 61.38 83.28 52.00
N THR A 271 60.95 82.45 52.96
CA THR A 271 60.60 82.87 54.34
C THR A 271 61.46 82.28 55.46
N GLY A 272 62.49 81.48 55.15
CA GLY A 272 63.23 80.72 56.17
C GLY A 272 64.75 80.85 56.14
N THR A 273 65.29 81.99 56.57
CA THR A 273 66.67 82.10 57.09
C THR A 273 66.62 82.27 58.61
N VAL A 274 66.56 81.19 59.41
CA VAL A 274 66.82 81.27 60.87
C VAL A 274 67.36 79.93 61.40
N ASN A 275 68.61 79.99 61.85
CA ASN A 275 69.29 79.03 62.74
C ASN A 275 68.64 79.04 64.12
N VAL A 276 68.32 77.87 64.72
CA VAL A 276 68.14 77.74 66.18
C VAL A 276 68.66 76.37 66.64
N GLU A 277 69.72 76.42 67.45
CA GLU A 277 70.25 75.34 68.29
C GLU A 277 69.55 75.33 69.67
N VAL A 278 69.92 74.35 70.50
CA VAL A 278 69.66 74.15 71.96
C VAL A 278 68.28 73.58 72.33
N ASP A 279 68.09 72.66 73.30
CA ASP A 279 68.94 72.09 74.38
C ASP A 279 68.29 70.77 74.86
N ALA A 280 69.07 69.75 75.23
CA ALA A 280 68.58 68.40 75.57
C ALA A 280 68.82 68.06 77.06
N ALA A 281 67.74 67.64 77.74
CA ALA A 281 67.72 67.19 79.14
C ALA A 281 68.17 65.71 79.29
N PRO A 282 68.38 65.20 80.53
CA PRO A 282 69.42 64.20 80.85
C PRO A 282 69.13 62.76 80.41
N GLN A 283 70.25 62.08 80.11
CA GLN A 283 70.47 60.77 79.50
C GLN A 283 69.53 59.63 79.96
N GLN A 284 68.54 59.32 79.13
CA GLN A 284 68.04 57.95 79.00
C GLN A 284 69.13 57.12 78.32
N ASP A 285 69.32 55.87 78.74
CA ASP A 285 70.37 54.98 78.22
C ASP A 285 70.11 54.71 76.73
N LEU A 286 70.65 55.60 75.89
CA LEU A 286 70.24 55.78 74.50
C LEU A 286 70.44 54.48 73.71
N ASN A 287 71.48 53.73 74.07
CA ASN A 287 71.77 52.43 73.48
C ASN A 287 70.63 51.42 73.71
N ARG A 288 70.04 51.39 74.91
CA ARG A 288 68.93 50.48 75.21
C ARG A 288 67.67 50.85 74.44
N VAL A 289 67.33 52.14 74.38
CA VAL A 289 66.17 52.62 73.61
C VAL A 289 66.39 52.41 72.11
N LEU A 290 67.60 52.66 71.60
CA LEU A 290 67.96 52.40 70.20
C LEU A 290 67.92 50.91 69.86
N ASP A 291 68.35 50.04 70.77
CA ASP A 291 68.29 48.58 70.58
C ASP A 291 66.86 48.05 70.67
N GLU A 292 66.02 48.57 71.58
CA GLU A 292 64.59 48.25 71.65
C GLU A 292 63.85 48.72 70.38
N ILE A 293 64.16 49.92 69.88
CA ILE A 293 63.62 50.45 68.61
C ILE A 293 64.09 49.59 67.43
N ARG A 294 65.38 49.22 67.38
CA ARG A 294 65.93 48.35 66.33
C ARG A 294 65.27 46.96 66.36
N ALA A 295 65.09 46.38 67.55
CA ALA A 295 64.41 45.09 67.72
C ALA A 295 62.92 45.16 67.35
N HIS A 296 62.25 46.28 67.61
CA HIS A 296 60.87 46.52 67.21
C HIS A 296 60.72 46.61 65.69
N TYR A 297 61.60 47.37 65.01
CA TYR A 297 61.60 47.44 63.55
C TYR A 297 61.98 46.10 62.90
N GLU A 298 62.97 45.39 63.44
CA GLU A 298 63.34 44.06 62.95
C GLU A 298 62.17 43.07 63.08
N ASN A 299 61.44 43.09 64.19
CA ASN A 299 60.23 42.27 64.35
C ASN A 299 59.13 42.65 63.36
N ILE A 300 58.89 43.94 63.13
CA ILE A 300 57.89 44.41 62.15
C ILE A 300 58.28 43.96 60.73
N ILE A 301 59.54 44.11 60.34
CA ILE A 301 60.05 43.68 59.04
C ILE A 301 59.92 42.15 58.89
N GLN A 302 60.31 41.38 59.90
CA GLN A 302 60.15 39.92 59.87
C GLN A 302 58.68 39.49 59.82
N LYS A 303 57.79 40.18 60.56
CA LYS A 303 56.36 39.91 60.53
C LYS A 303 55.77 40.19 59.15
N HIS A 304 56.06 41.36 58.57
CA HIS A 304 55.62 41.69 57.22
C HIS A 304 56.19 40.74 56.16
N ARG A 305 57.45 40.30 56.31
CA ARG A 305 58.04 39.31 55.40
C ARG A 305 57.27 37.98 55.45
N ARG A 306 56.96 37.48 56.65
CA ARG A 306 56.15 36.26 56.81
C ARG A 306 54.73 36.44 56.27
N GLU A 307 54.07 37.55 56.59
CA GLU A 307 52.73 37.86 56.08
C GLU A 307 52.70 37.90 54.55
N GLN A 308 53.73 38.48 53.91
CA GLN A 308 53.86 38.46 52.45
C GLN A 308 54.11 37.04 51.92
N GLU A 309 55.04 36.28 52.50
CA GLU A 309 55.31 34.89 52.12
C GLU A 309 54.05 34.01 52.23
N ASP A 310 53.29 34.16 53.31
CA ASP A 310 52.05 33.41 53.55
C ASP A 310 50.93 33.86 52.60
N TRP A 311 50.80 35.16 52.33
CA TRP A 311 49.86 35.69 51.32
C TRP A 311 50.19 35.17 49.92
N PHE A 312 51.47 35.16 49.53
CA PHE A 312 51.91 34.60 48.24
C PHE A 312 51.62 33.11 48.18
N LYS A 313 51.96 32.34 49.21
CA LYS A 313 51.65 30.90 49.27
C LYS A 313 50.15 30.65 49.16
N ASP A 314 49.33 31.37 49.91
CA ASP A 314 47.88 31.21 49.85
C ASP A 314 47.35 31.48 48.43
N LYS A 315 47.77 32.60 47.82
CA LYS A 315 47.38 32.94 46.45
C LYS A 315 47.85 31.91 45.42
N THR A 316 49.09 31.42 45.53
CA THR A 316 49.63 30.36 44.66
C THR A 316 48.87 29.05 44.85
N THR A 317 48.50 28.66 46.08
CA THR A 317 47.75 27.42 46.31
C THR A 317 46.32 27.50 45.75
N VAL A 318 45.66 28.66 45.84
CA VAL A 318 44.34 28.89 45.24
C VAL A 318 44.43 28.78 43.71
N LEU A 319 45.40 29.45 43.09
CA LEU A 319 45.64 29.35 41.64
C LEU A 319 45.95 27.91 41.22
N HIS A 320 46.78 27.19 41.97
CA HIS A 320 47.09 25.79 41.68
C HIS A 320 45.84 24.91 41.77
N LYS A 321 44.97 25.10 42.77
CA LYS A 321 43.70 24.37 42.88
C LYS A 321 42.79 24.66 41.68
N GLU A 322 42.66 25.92 41.30
CA GLU A 322 41.85 26.35 40.16
C GLU A 322 42.38 25.76 38.83
N VAL A 323 43.70 25.79 38.61
CA VAL A 323 44.33 25.16 37.44
C VAL A 323 44.11 23.64 37.44
N SER A 324 44.17 22.97 38.60
CA SER A 324 43.90 21.54 38.70
C SER A 324 42.46 21.21 38.33
N ILE A 325 41.48 21.95 38.87
CA ILE A 325 40.05 21.76 38.58
C ILE A 325 39.77 22.07 37.10
N SER A 326 40.33 23.17 36.58
CA SER A 326 40.20 23.53 35.16
C SER A 326 40.79 22.44 34.27
N THR A 327 41.94 21.88 34.62
CA THR A 327 42.55 20.77 33.86
C THR A 327 41.67 19.52 33.90
N GLU A 328 41.11 19.15 35.05
CA GLU A 328 40.21 18.01 35.19
C GLU A 328 38.91 18.19 34.39
N THR A 329 38.30 19.38 34.44
CA THR A 329 37.09 19.68 33.66
C THR A 329 37.37 19.65 32.15
N ILE A 330 38.55 20.12 31.71
CA ILE A 330 38.98 20.00 30.30
C ILE A 330 39.17 18.54 29.89
N GLN A 331 39.76 17.69 30.74
CA GLN A 331 39.95 16.27 30.42
C GLN A 331 38.62 15.52 30.37
N THR A 332 37.73 15.74 31.33
CA THR A 332 36.40 15.10 31.37
C THR A 332 35.51 15.52 30.20
N THR A 333 35.50 16.80 29.83
CA THR A 333 34.78 17.27 28.64
C THR A 333 35.39 16.71 27.35
N LYS A 334 36.72 16.61 27.27
CA LYS A 334 37.41 15.97 26.15
C LYS A 334 37.01 14.49 26.01
N THR A 335 36.96 13.73 27.10
CA THR A 335 36.53 12.33 27.07
C THR A 335 35.06 12.19 26.64
N GLN A 336 34.17 13.04 27.17
CA GLN A 336 32.76 13.08 26.76
C GLN A 336 32.60 13.36 25.26
N ILE A 337 33.37 14.32 24.72
CA ILE A 337 33.36 14.61 23.27
C ILE A 337 33.84 13.38 22.47
N THR A 338 34.88 12.67 22.93
CA THR A 338 35.34 11.46 22.24
C THR A 338 34.32 10.33 22.28
N ASP A 339 33.61 10.17 23.39
CA ASP A 339 32.57 9.14 23.52
C ASP A 339 31.36 9.47 22.67
N LEU A 340 30.90 10.72 22.66
CA LEU A 340 29.82 11.17 21.77
C LEU A 340 30.17 10.99 20.29
N ARG A 341 31.43 11.21 19.91
CA ARG A 341 31.91 10.94 18.55
C ARG A 341 31.87 9.44 18.21
N ARG A 342 32.26 8.57 19.15
CA ARG A 342 32.16 7.11 18.97
C ARG A 342 30.71 6.65 18.85
N THR A 343 29.81 7.16 19.69
CA THR A 343 28.37 6.81 19.61
C THR A 343 27.76 7.28 18.30
N LEU A 344 28.12 8.48 17.82
CA LEU A 344 27.65 8.99 16.54
C LEU A 344 28.12 8.08 15.39
N GLN A 345 29.40 7.73 15.34
CA GLN A 345 29.93 6.82 14.32
C GLN A 345 29.26 5.44 14.36
N SER A 346 29.01 4.90 15.56
CA SER A 346 28.29 3.63 15.72
C SER A 346 26.86 3.70 15.17
N LEU A 347 26.13 4.77 15.49
CA LEU A 347 24.77 5.00 15.00
C LEU A 347 24.74 5.22 13.47
N GLU A 348 25.76 5.89 12.91
CA GLU A 348 25.88 6.08 11.48
C GLU A 348 26.13 4.76 10.74
N ILE A 349 26.98 3.88 11.30
CA ILE A 349 27.19 2.53 10.76
C ILE A 349 25.91 1.70 10.85
N GLU A 350 25.19 1.78 11.97
CA GLU A 350 23.92 1.07 12.12
C GLU A 350 22.86 1.58 11.14
N LEU A 351 22.79 2.90 10.92
CA LEU A 351 21.93 3.48 9.88
C LEU A 351 22.28 2.94 8.49
N GLN A 352 23.57 2.91 8.12
CA GLN A 352 23.99 2.36 6.81
C GLN A 352 23.67 0.86 6.69
N SER A 353 23.85 0.10 7.77
CA SER A 353 23.46 -1.32 7.85
C SER A 353 21.96 -1.51 7.62
N GLN A 354 21.12 -0.73 8.30
CA GLN A 354 19.67 -0.79 8.16
C GLN A 354 19.20 -0.39 6.75
N LEU A 355 19.82 0.63 6.15
CA LEU A 355 19.55 1.01 4.76
C LEU A 355 19.92 -0.11 3.77
N SER A 356 21.06 -0.77 3.99
CA SER A 356 21.47 -1.93 3.18
C SER A 356 20.49 -3.10 3.35
N MET A 357 20.07 -3.39 4.58
CA MET A 357 19.08 -4.44 4.86
C MET A 357 17.73 -4.13 4.22
N LYS A 358 17.24 -2.90 4.33
CA LYS A 358 16.03 -2.44 3.66
C LYS A 358 16.12 -2.66 2.15
N GLY A 359 17.21 -2.22 1.50
CA GLY A 359 17.40 -2.39 0.06
C GLY A 359 17.43 -3.87 -0.35
N ALA A 360 18.04 -4.75 0.45
CA ALA A 360 18.03 -6.18 0.20
C ALA A 360 16.61 -6.79 0.29
N LEU A 361 15.80 -6.36 1.27
CA LEU A 361 14.42 -6.80 1.41
C LEU A 361 13.52 -6.29 0.29
N GLU A 362 13.64 -5.02 -0.11
CA GLU A 362 12.91 -4.46 -1.26
C GLU A 362 13.24 -5.19 -2.56
N ASN A 363 14.52 -5.51 -2.79
CA ASN A 363 14.94 -6.31 -3.94
C ASN A 363 14.39 -7.74 -3.90
N SER A 364 14.40 -8.38 -2.73
CA SER A 364 13.80 -9.71 -2.56
C SER A 364 12.30 -9.70 -2.82
N LEU A 365 11.59 -8.66 -2.37
CA LEU A 365 10.17 -8.49 -2.63
C LEU A 365 9.93 -8.35 -4.14
N ALA A 366 10.65 -7.44 -4.80
CA ALA A 366 10.53 -7.23 -6.24
C ALA A 366 10.83 -8.50 -7.05
N ASP A 367 11.85 -9.29 -6.67
CA ASP A 367 12.15 -10.57 -7.32
C ASP A 367 11.00 -11.58 -7.14
N THR A 368 10.43 -11.68 -5.93
CA THR A 368 9.27 -12.57 -5.70
C THR A 368 8.04 -12.13 -6.50
N GLU A 369 7.73 -10.84 -6.54
CA GLU A 369 6.64 -10.29 -7.33
C GLU A 369 6.84 -10.54 -8.82
N ALA A 370 8.05 -10.33 -9.34
CA ALA A 370 8.40 -10.63 -10.73
C ALA A 370 8.24 -12.12 -11.05
N ARG A 371 8.69 -13.02 -10.16
CA ARG A 371 8.52 -14.47 -10.33
C ARG A 371 7.05 -14.88 -10.35
N TYR A 372 6.23 -14.36 -9.45
CA TYR A 372 4.79 -14.65 -9.45
C TYR A 372 4.07 -14.04 -10.66
N SER A 373 4.44 -12.83 -11.07
CA SER A 373 3.91 -12.20 -12.28
C SER A 373 4.22 -13.04 -13.52
N ALA A 374 5.45 -13.54 -13.67
CA ALA A 374 5.83 -14.43 -14.75
C ALA A 374 5.06 -15.76 -14.72
N MET A 375 4.83 -16.33 -13.53
CA MET A 375 4.04 -17.55 -13.37
C MET A 375 2.58 -17.34 -13.78
N LEU A 376 1.97 -16.22 -13.37
CA LEU A 376 0.61 -15.85 -13.75
C LEU A 376 0.50 -15.63 -15.27
N ALA A 377 1.47 -14.96 -15.88
CA ALA A 377 1.54 -14.81 -17.34
C ALA A 377 1.66 -16.17 -18.04
N GLY A 378 2.43 -17.10 -17.48
CA GLY A 378 2.52 -18.49 -17.95
C GLY A 378 1.18 -19.22 -17.92
N TYR A 379 0.43 -19.12 -16.81
CA TYR A 379 -0.90 -19.70 -16.71
C TYR A 379 -1.90 -19.04 -17.66
N GLN A 380 -1.84 -17.72 -17.84
CA GLN A 380 -2.69 -17.01 -18.80
C GLN A 380 -2.43 -17.50 -20.22
N ASN A 381 -1.16 -17.64 -20.63
CA ASN A 381 -0.81 -18.21 -21.93
C ASN A 381 -1.36 -19.63 -22.11
N GLN A 382 -1.29 -20.47 -21.07
CA GLN A 382 -1.84 -21.83 -21.13
C GLN A 382 -3.37 -21.80 -21.30
N ILE A 383 -4.07 -20.93 -20.58
CA ILE A 383 -5.52 -20.71 -20.75
C ILE A 383 -5.81 -20.29 -22.19
N ASP A 384 -5.08 -19.29 -22.71
CA ASP A 384 -5.28 -18.77 -24.06
C ASP A 384 -5.08 -19.87 -25.12
N THR A 385 -4.07 -20.75 -24.95
CA THR A 385 -3.87 -21.89 -25.86
C THR A 385 -5.02 -22.90 -25.81
N LEU A 386 -5.52 -23.23 -24.62
CA LEU A 386 -6.62 -24.18 -24.46
C LEU A 386 -7.95 -23.59 -24.98
N GLU A 387 -8.18 -22.29 -24.78
CA GLU A 387 -9.32 -21.58 -25.35
C GLU A 387 -9.26 -21.55 -26.87
N ALA A 388 -8.08 -21.32 -27.45
CA ALA A 388 -7.86 -21.40 -28.89
C ALA A 388 -8.13 -22.82 -29.42
N GLU A 389 -7.63 -23.87 -28.78
CA GLU A 389 -7.90 -25.27 -29.16
C GLU A 389 -9.40 -25.61 -29.06
N LEU A 390 -10.09 -25.20 -28.00
CA LEU A 390 -11.54 -25.37 -27.86
C LEU A 390 -12.31 -24.64 -28.97
N SER A 391 -11.91 -23.41 -29.30
CA SER A 391 -12.53 -22.65 -30.39
C SER A 391 -12.31 -23.34 -31.75
N HIS A 392 -11.13 -23.90 -31.97
CA HIS A 392 -10.79 -24.63 -33.19
C HIS A 392 -11.60 -25.92 -33.32
N MET A 393 -11.70 -26.71 -32.24
CA MET A 393 -12.53 -27.92 -32.23
C MET A 393 -14.01 -27.62 -32.47
N ARG A 394 -14.54 -26.55 -31.86
CA ARG A 394 -15.93 -26.11 -32.11
C ARG A 394 -16.15 -25.75 -33.59
N ALA A 395 -15.26 -24.95 -34.16
CA ALA A 395 -15.32 -24.59 -35.58
C ALA A 395 -15.21 -25.83 -36.49
N SER A 396 -14.36 -26.79 -36.14
CA SER A 396 -14.22 -28.06 -36.86
C SER A 396 -15.49 -28.91 -36.80
N ILE A 397 -16.11 -29.04 -35.62
CA ILE A 397 -17.39 -29.76 -35.45
C ILE A 397 -18.51 -29.08 -36.24
N GLU A 398 -18.60 -27.75 -36.20
CA GLU A 398 -19.57 -27.01 -37.00
C GLU A 398 -19.35 -27.23 -38.51
N GLN A 399 -18.10 -27.26 -38.96
CA GLN A 399 -17.76 -27.54 -40.35
C GLN A 399 -18.16 -28.96 -40.75
N GLN A 400 -17.81 -29.97 -39.94
CA GLN A 400 -18.22 -31.35 -40.17
C GLN A 400 -19.75 -31.47 -40.20
N GLY A 401 -20.47 -30.77 -39.31
CA GLY A 401 -21.93 -30.72 -39.30
C GLY A 401 -22.50 -30.17 -40.61
N ARG A 402 -21.89 -29.12 -41.18
CA ARG A 402 -22.26 -28.59 -42.51
C ARG A 402 -22.00 -29.62 -43.62
N ASP A 403 -20.84 -30.27 -43.61
CA ASP A 403 -20.46 -31.26 -44.61
C ASP A 403 -21.37 -32.51 -44.56
N TYR A 404 -21.74 -32.96 -43.36
CA TYR A 404 -22.70 -34.05 -43.17
C TYR A 404 -24.11 -33.68 -43.66
N ALA A 405 -24.56 -32.45 -43.42
CA ALA A 405 -25.86 -31.98 -43.92
C ALA A 405 -25.89 -31.95 -45.45
N LEU A 406 -24.80 -31.47 -46.08
CA LEU A 406 -24.66 -31.48 -47.54
C LEU A 406 -24.66 -32.92 -48.10
N LEU A 407 -23.93 -33.84 -47.46
CA LEU A 407 -23.88 -35.23 -47.89
C LEU A 407 -25.26 -35.90 -47.77
N LEU A 408 -26.02 -35.59 -46.72
CA LEU A 408 -27.38 -36.09 -46.53
C LEU A 408 -28.34 -35.56 -47.61
N ASP A 409 -28.20 -34.31 -48.02
CA ASP A 409 -28.97 -33.71 -49.13
C ASP A 409 -28.67 -34.42 -50.45
N ILE A 410 -27.39 -34.62 -50.78
CA ILE A 410 -26.96 -35.38 -51.97
C ILE A 410 -27.50 -36.81 -51.92
N LYS A 411 -27.41 -37.49 -50.77
CA LYS A 411 -27.94 -38.84 -50.58
C LYS A 411 -29.45 -38.88 -50.83
N SER A 412 -30.20 -37.95 -50.25
CA SER A 412 -31.65 -37.86 -50.47
C SER A 412 -31.98 -37.65 -51.95
N ARG A 413 -31.21 -36.81 -52.66
CA ARG A 413 -31.38 -36.60 -54.10
C ARG A 413 -31.12 -37.86 -54.92
N LEU A 414 -30.03 -38.57 -54.62
CA LEU A 414 -29.70 -39.85 -55.28
C LEU A 414 -30.74 -40.94 -54.99
N GLU A 415 -31.28 -41.00 -53.77
CA GLU A 415 -32.37 -41.94 -53.42
C GLU A 415 -33.64 -41.65 -54.23
N GLN A 416 -33.97 -40.37 -54.47
CA GLN A 416 -35.06 -39.98 -55.37
C GLN A 416 -34.78 -40.39 -56.83
N GLU A 417 -33.57 -40.16 -57.34
CA GLU A 417 -33.15 -40.59 -58.68
C GLU A 417 -33.22 -42.12 -58.84
N ILE A 418 -32.78 -42.89 -57.84
CA ILE A 418 -32.90 -44.36 -57.86
C ILE A 418 -34.37 -44.80 -57.85
N ALA A 419 -35.23 -44.13 -57.07
CA ALA A 419 -36.66 -44.43 -57.03
C ALA A 419 -37.33 -44.17 -58.38
N THR A 420 -36.97 -43.08 -59.07
CA THR A 420 -37.47 -42.81 -60.43
C THR A 420 -36.94 -43.83 -61.43
N TYR A 421 -35.67 -44.21 -61.37
CA TYR A 421 -35.11 -45.28 -62.22
C TYR A 421 -35.80 -46.63 -61.99
N ARG A 422 -36.10 -47.02 -60.74
CA ARG A 422 -36.85 -48.24 -60.42
C ARG A 422 -38.27 -48.21 -60.97
N SER A 423 -38.97 -47.09 -60.83
CA SER A 423 -40.30 -46.90 -61.39
C SER A 423 -40.31 -47.01 -62.92
N LEU A 424 -39.30 -46.47 -63.61
CA LEU A 424 -39.16 -46.62 -65.06
C LEU A 424 -38.90 -48.06 -65.48
N LEU A 425 -38.09 -48.82 -64.72
CA LEU A 425 -37.85 -50.24 -64.97
C LEU A 425 -39.12 -51.08 -64.78
N GLU A 426 -39.86 -50.87 -63.70
CA GLU A 426 -41.12 -51.58 -63.42
C GLU A 426 -42.20 -51.27 -64.49
N ASN A 427 -42.23 -50.05 -65.01
CA ASN A 427 -43.09 -49.67 -66.14
C ASN A 427 -42.62 -50.25 -67.50
N GLN A 428 -41.36 -50.65 -67.65
CA GLN A 428 -40.87 -51.41 -68.80
C GLN A 428 -41.14 -52.92 -68.67
N ASP A 429 -41.08 -53.48 -67.46
CA ASP A 429 -41.40 -54.88 -67.20
C ASP A 429 -42.89 -55.21 -67.47
N ILE A 430 -43.79 -54.22 -67.33
CA ILE A 430 -45.22 -54.37 -67.69
C ILE A 430 -45.43 -54.44 -69.23
N LYS A 431 -44.49 -53.96 -70.05
CA LYS A 431 -44.59 -54.00 -71.52
C LYS A 431 -43.92 -55.21 -72.18
N THR A 432 -43.31 -56.11 -71.42
CA THR A 432 -42.66 -57.32 -71.95
C THR A 432 -43.12 -58.60 -71.25
N GLN A 433 -44.43 -58.85 -71.25
CA GLN A 433 -44.94 -60.22 -71.25
C GLN A 433 -45.02 -60.74 -72.69
N ILE A 434 -43.96 -61.43 -73.13
CA ILE A 434 -43.97 -62.36 -74.26
C ILE A 434 -43.42 -63.70 -73.73
N PRO A 435 -44.04 -64.85 -74.05
CA PRO A 435 -43.75 -66.12 -73.38
C PRO A 435 -42.49 -66.79 -73.94
N GLY A 436 -41.65 -67.30 -73.03
CA GLY A 436 -40.68 -68.36 -73.31
C GLY A 436 -39.21 -67.95 -73.22
N GLY A 437 -38.45 -68.69 -72.41
CA GLY A 437 -36.98 -68.75 -72.51
C GLY A 437 -36.25 -68.51 -71.20
N THR A 438 -36.02 -69.57 -70.44
CA THR A 438 -34.92 -69.69 -69.48
C THR A 438 -33.59 -69.31 -70.13
N VAL A 439 -32.89 -68.32 -69.59
CA VAL A 439 -31.43 -68.20 -69.73
C VAL A 439 -30.83 -67.77 -68.40
N THR A 440 -30.19 -68.75 -67.75
CA THR A 440 -29.21 -68.55 -66.70
C THR A 440 -28.00 -67.83 -67.29
N ILE A 441 -27.68 -66.62 -66.84
CA ILE A 441 -26.37 -66.00 -67.07
C ILE A 441 -25.70 -65.76 -65.73
N SER A 442 -24.82 -66.70 -65.40
CA SER A 442 -23.80 -66.61 -64.37
C SER A 442 -22.59 -65.83 -64.90
N GLN A 443 -22.39 -64.60 -64.45
CA GLN A 443 -21.09 -63.90 -64.41
C GLN A 443 -21.17 -62.94 -63.22
N GLY A 444 -20.34 -62.99 -62.17
CA GLY A 444 -18.91 -63.26 -62.15
C GLY A 444 -18.20 -61.93 -61.92
N GLY A 445 -17.94 -61.55 -60.66
CA GLY A 445 -17.25 -60.30 -60.35
C GLY A 445 -17.31 -59.86 -58.89
N THR A 446 -16.84 -60.71 -57.96
CA THR A 446 -16.56 -60.27 -56.59
C THR A 446 -15.28 -59.44 -56.59
N THR A 447 -15.39 -58.11 -56.48
CA THR A 447 -14.29 -57.28 -55.99
C THR A 447 -14.68 -56.75 -54.61
N THR A 448 -14.29 -57.51 -53.59
CA THR A 448 -14.30 -57.09 -52.20
C THR A 448 -13.19 -56.04 -52.02
N THR A 449 -13.55 -54.76 -52.03
CA THR A 449 -12.66 -53.71 -51.53
C THR A 449 -12.87 -53.61 -50.02
N THR A 450 -11.99 -54.29 -49.29
CA THR A 450 -11.89 -54.19 -47.83
C THR A 450 -11.50 -52.76 -47.45
N ILE A 451 -12.42 -52.00 -46.87
CA ILE A 451 -12.12 -50.70 -46.27
C ILE A 451 -11.42 -50.97 -44.93
N HIS A 452 -10.12 -50.68 -44.88
CA HIS A 452 -9.38 -50.61 -43.62
C HIS A 452 -9.94 -49.45 -42.78
N LYS A 453 -10.61 -49.78 -41.69
CA LYS A 453 -10.99 -48.83 -40.64
C LYS A 453 -9.76 -48.53 -39.79
N THR A 454 -9.06 -47.44 -40.10
CA THR A 454 -8.02 -46.90 -39.22
C THR A 454 -8.73 -46.29 -38.01
N GLN A 455 -8.74 -47.01 -36.89
CA GLN A 455 -9.13 -46.44 -35.61
C GLN A 455 -8.02 -45.46 -35.17
N HIS A 456 -8.29 -44.17 -35.26
CA HIS A 456 -7.65 -43.20 -34.38
C HIS A 456 -8.39 -43.29 -33.04
N THR A 457 -7.81 -44.03 -32.10
CA THR A 457 -8.06 -43.87 -30.68
C THR A 457 -7.54 -42.49 -30.25
N PHE A 458 -8.43 -41.70 -29.67
CA PHE A 458 -8.08 -40.55 -28.83
C PHE A 458 -7.43 -41.04 -27.52
#